data_AF-A0A968LG86-F1
#
_entry.id   AF-A0A968LG86-F1
#
_cell.length_a   1.000
_cell.length_b   1.000
_cell.length_c   1.000
_cell.angle_alpha   90.00
_cell.angle_beta   90.00
_cell.angle_gamma   90.00
#
_symmetry.space_group_name_H-M   'P 1'
#
loop_
_entity.id
_entity.type
_entity.pdbx_description
1 polymer ?
#
loop_
_entity_poly.entity_id
_entity_poly.type
_entity_poly.pdbx_seq_one_letter_code
_entity_poly.pdbx_strand_id
1 'polypeptide(L)'
;MAQWWGQFTGRTHATAIADAEALLAHAIEAYKTATDETQTAKAKAVVRLAKRLLTARRRPLRAKLKDSQAISETADATELQRLEEGGVAAILEEFGCLEALSAATSVQRPSNT
;
A
#
# COMPACT_ATOMS: atom_id res chain seq x y z
N MET A 1 -30.56 -28.83 4.87
CA MET A 1 -29.46 -28.13 5.58
C MET A 1 -29.35 -26.73 5.00
N ALA A 2 -29.84 -25.71 5.70
CA ALA A 2 -29.80 -24.35 5.19
C ALA A 2 -28.39 -23.77 5.38
N GLN A 3 -27.65 -23.59 4.28
CA GLN A 3 -26.48 -22.73 4.25
C GLN A 3 -26.96 -21.27 4.33
N TRP A 4 -26.59 -20.55 5.39
CA TRP A 4 -27.02 -19.17 5.58
C TRP A 4 -26.31 -18.24 4.60
N TRP A 5 -27.13 -17.56 3.78
CA TRP A 5 -26.78 -16.57 2.76
C TRP A 5 -26.22 -15.27 3.37
N GLY A 6 -25.06 -15.37 4.04
CA GLY A 6 -24.39 -14.24 4.68
C GLY A 6 -22.95 -14.51 5.15
N GLN A 7 -22.46 -15.75 5.03
CA GLN A 7 -21.14 -16.13 5.57
C GLN A 7 -19.95 -15.69 4.68
N PHE A 8 -20.19 -15.37 3.41
CA PHE A 8 -19.16 -14.87 2.49
C PHE A 8 -19.34 -13.37 2.27
N THR A 9 -19.16 -12.57 3.33
CA THR A 9 -18.83 -11.16 3.09
C THR A 9 -17.51 -11.17 2.34
N GLY A 10 -17.49 -10.78 1.07
CA GLY A 10 -16.37 -10.93 0.13
C GLY A 10 -15.08 -10.15 0.48
N ARG A 11 -14.85 -9.87 1.76
CA ARG A 11 -13.73 -9.16 2.33
C ARG A 11 -12.70 -10.16 2.85
N THR A 12 -11.97 -10.76 1.93
CA THR A 12 -10.80 -11.59 2.21
C THR A 12 -9.54 -10.73 2.24
N HIS A 13 -8.41 -11.29 2.68
CA HIS A 13 -7.12 -10.61 2.53
C HIS A 13 -6.79 -10.31 1.06
N ALA A 14 -7.15 -11.20 0.14
CA ALA A 14 -6.92 -11.02 -1.29
C ALA A 14 -7.73 -9.83 -1.85
N THR A 15 -9.02 -9.72 -1.49
CA THR A 15 -9.85 -8.59 -1.95
C THR A 15 -9.43 -7.28 -1.29
N ALA A 16 -9.01 -7.30 -0.02
CA ALA A 16 -8.48 -6.11 0.64
C ALA A 16 -7.17 -5.60 0.02
N ILE A 17 -6.31 -6.49 -0.47
CA ILE A 17 -5.10 -6.14 -1.22
C ILE A 17 -5.49 -5.55 -2.59
N ALA A 18 -6.33 -6.26 -3.35
CA ALA A 18 -6.76 -5.81 -4.67
C ALA A 18 -7.45 -4.43 -4.64
N ASP A 19 -8.33 -4.20 -3.65
CA ASP A 19 -8.97 -2.89 -3.44
C ASP A 19 -7.95 -1.79 -3.15
N ALA A 20 -6.93 -2.08 -2.32
CA ALA A 20 -5.90 -1.12 -1.98
C ALA A 20 -4.97 -0.82 -3.18
N GLU A 21 -4.69 -1.82 -4.03
CA GLU A 21 -3.93 -1.66 -5.26
C GLU A 21 -4.69 -0.80 -6.28
N ALA A 22 -5.99 -1.09 -6.50
CA ALA A 22 -6.83 -0.31 -7.40
C ALA A 22 -6.95 1.15 -6.95
N LEU A 23 -7.14 1.39 -5.64
CA LEU A 23 -7.17 2.74 -5.08
C LEU A 23 -5.83 3.47 -5.24
N LEU A 24 -4.71 2.77 -5.04
CA LEU A 24 -3.38 3.36 -5.22
C LEU A 24 -3.14 3.72 -6.68
N ALA A 25 -3.47 2.83 -7.62
CA ALA A 25 -3.33 3.07 -9.06
C ALA A 25 -4.11 4.32 -9.49
N HIS A 26 -5.39 4.43 -9.10
CA HIS A 26 -6.19 5.61 -9.39
C HIS A 26 -5.65 6.89 -8.74
N ALA A 27 -5.14 6.82 -7.52
CA ALA A 27 -4.54 7.98 -6.86
C ALA A 27 -3.26 8.45 -7.57
N ILE A 28 -2.47 7.52 -8.12
CA ILE A 28 -1.27 7.82 -8.91
C ILE A 28 -1.66 8.50 -10.23
N GLU A 29 -2.68 8.00 -10.92
CA GLU A 29 -3.21 8.66 -12.12
C GLU A 29 -3.65 10.10 -11.80
N ALA A 30 -4.44 10.28 -10.74
CA ALA A 30 -4.89 11.60 -10.31
C ALA A 30 -3.75 12.54 -9.91
N TYR A 31 -2.66 11.99 -9.35
CA TYR A 31 -1.43 12.72 -9.03
C TYR A 31 -0.66 13.13 -10.30
N LYS A 32 -0.52 12.22 -11.27
CA LYS A 32 0.14 12.49 -12.55
C LYS A 32 -0.56 13.60 -13.36
N THR A 33 -1.88 13.72 -13.22
CA THR A 33 -2.67 14.79 -13.85
C THR A 33 -2.90 16.01 -12.95
N ALA A 34 -2.21 16.09 -11.80
CA ALA A 34 -2.34 17.21 -10.88
C ALA A 34 -1.63 18.47 -11.38
N THR A 35 -2.21 19.63 -11.10
CA THR A 35 -1.52 20.93 -11.18
C THR A 35 -0.67 21.15 -9.94
N ASP A 36 0.34 22.02 -10.03
CA ASP A 36 1.29 22.33 -8.94
C ASP A 36 0.59 22.66 -7.60
N GLU A 37 -0.53 23.37 -7.64
CA GLU A 37 -1.33 23.72 -6.45
C GLU A 37 -1.92 22.50 -5.73
N THR A 38 -2.32 21.46 -6.47
CA THR A 38 -2.94 20.24 -5.92
C THR A 38 -1.98 19.06 -5.83
N GLN A 39 -0.82 19.17 -6.45
CA GLN A 39 0.17 18.10 -6.60
C GLN A 39 0.64 17.59 -5.25
N THR A 40 0.97 18.47 -4.30
CA THR A 40 1.37 18.08 -2.94
C THR A 40 0.27 17.33 -2.20
N ALA A 41 -0.97 17.81 -2.27
CA ALA A 41 -2.11 17.19 -1.58
C ALA A 41 -2.36 15.77 -2.12
N LYS A 42 -2.29 15.60 -3.44
CA LYS A 42 -2.42 14.31 -4.11
C LYS A 42 -1.23 13.40 -3.85
N ALA A 43 0.00 13.92 -3.79
CA ALA A 43 1.20 13.18 -3.39
C ALA A 43 1.03 12.58 -1.97
N LYS A 44 0.53 13.37 -1.02
CA LYS A 44 0.22 12.89 0.35
C LYS A 44 -0.86 11.81 0.34
N ALA A 45 -1.87 11.92 -0.53
CA ALA A 45 -2.89 10.90 -0.68
C ALA A 45 -2.31 9.57 -1.22
N VAL A 46 -1.44 9.64 -2.24
CA VAL A 46 -0.70 8.50 -2.78
C VAL A 46 0.14 7.82 -1.70
N VAL A 47 0.93 8.58 -0.94
CA VAL A 47 1.75 8.04 0.19
C VAL A 47 0.87 7.36 1.24
N ARG A 48 -0.29 7.94 1.59
CA ARG A 48 -1.23 7.35 2.56
C ARG A 48 -1.82 6.03 2.05
N LEU A 49 -2.18 5.97 0.76
CA LEU A 49 -2.72 4.75 0.16
C LEU A 49 -1.65 3.67 0.03
N ALA A 50 -0.42 4.03 -0.30
CA ALA A 50 0.72 3.11 -0.30
C ALA A 50 0.99 2.51 1.10
N LYS A 51 0.88 3.30 2.18
CA LYS A 51 0.92 2.78 3.56
C LYS A 51 -0.20 1.78 3.85
N ARG A 52 -1.40 2.04 3.34
CA ARG A 52 -2.54 1.14 3.49
C ARG A 52 -2.32 -0.18 2.75
N LEU A 53 -1.81 -0.13 1.52
CA LEU A 53 -1.45 -1.31 0.74
C LEU A 53 -0.33 -2.12 1.43
N LEU A 54 0.72 -1.46 1.92
CA LEU A 54 1.79 -2.09 2.70
C LEU A 54 1.23 -2.88 3.89
N THR A 55 0.31 -2.27 4.64
CA THR A 55 -0.34 -2.92 5.79
C THR A 55 -1.20 -4.10 5.35
N ALA A 56 -1.95 -3.95 4.25
CA ALA A 56 -2.81 -5.00 3.71
C ALA A 56 -2.01 -6.22 3.23
N ARG A 57 -0.80 -6.02 2.68
CA ARG A 57 0.12 -7.10 2.27
C ARG A 57 0.87 -7.73 3.44
N ARG A 58 1.38 -6.94 4.39
CA ARG A 58 2.14 -7.46 5.55
C ARG A 58 1.31 -8.33 6.49
N ARG A 59 0.04 -7.96 6.72
CA ARG A 59 -0.82 -8.65 7.68
C ARG A 59 -1.06 -10.14 7.36
N PRO A 60 -1.46 -10.54 6.14
CA PRO A 60 -1.60 -11.94 5.80
C PRO A 60 -0.26 -12.68 5.75
N LEU A 61 0.83 -12.05 5.28
CA LEU A 61 2.15 -12.68 5.28
C LEU A 61 2.62 -13.02 6.70
N ARG A 62 2.49 -12.07 7.65
CA ARG A 62 2.78 -12.32 9.06
C ARG A 62 1.90 -13.41 9.67
N ALA A 63 0.62 -13.46 9.30
CA ALA A 63 -0.28 -14.51 9.79
C ALA A 63 0.13 -15.89 9.25
N LYS A 64 0.43 -15.99 7.94
CA LYS A 64 0.89 -17.22 7.30
C LYS A 64 2.18 -17.76 7.90
N LEU A 65 3.16 -16.88 8.16
CA LEU A 65 4.45 -17.26 8.76
C LEU A 65 4.32 -17.63 10.24
N LYS A 66 3.32 -17.09 10.94
CA LYS A 66 3.05 -17.47 12.33
C LYS A 66 2.39 -18.86 12.43
N ASP A 67 1.56 -19.20 11.45
CA ASP A 67 0.78 -20.46 11.45
C ASP A 67 1.50 -21.62 10.73
N SER A 68 2.46 -21.32 9.84
CA SER A 68 3.23 -22.32 9.10
C SER A 68 4.52 -22.66 9.85
N GLN A 69 4.82 -23.96 10.01
CA GLN A 69 5.98 -24.45 10.75
C GLN A 69 7.12 -25.04 9.90
N ALA A 70 7.09 -25.06 8.55
CA ALA A 70 8.24 -25.65 7.83
C ALA A 70 8.38 -25.48 6.29
N ILE A 71 7.36 -25.20 5.47
CA ILE A 71 7.46 -25.60 4.02
C ILE A 71 7.27 -24.47 2.99
N SER A 72 6.70 -23.31 3.36
CA SER A 72 6.52 -22.16 2.44
C SER A 72 7.12 -20.85 2.98
N GLU A 73 8.07 -20.96 3.91
CA GLU A 73 8.60 -19.82 4.67
C GLU A 73 9.53 -18.94 3.85
N THR A 74 10.28 -19.47 2.88
CA THR A 74 11.35 -18.70 2.23
C THR A 74 10.82 -17.56 1.36
N ALA A 75 9.83 -17.80 0.50
CA ALA A 75 9.28 -16.77 -0.38
C ALA A 75 8.44 -15.74 0.40
N ASP A 76 7.53 -16.20 1.26
CA ASP A 76 6.67 -15.31 2.06
C ASP A 76 7.48 -14.50 3.08
N ALA A 77 8.55 -15.07 3.67
CA ALA A 77 9.44 -14.33 4.57
C ALA A 77 10.33 -13.34 3.81
N THR A 78 10.84 -13.69 2.62
CA THR A 78 11.64 -12.78 1.80
C THR A 78 10.79 -11.58 1.35
N GLU A 79 9.55 -11.82 0.93
CA GLU A 79 8.62 -10.75 0.57
C GLU A 79 8.24 -9.89 1.78
N LEU A 80 7.99 -10.51 2.94
CA LEU A 80 7.75 -9.76 4.17
C LEU A 80 8.97 -8.90 4.54
N GLN A 81 10.18 -9.44 4.46
CA GLN A 81 11.42 -8.72 4.74
C GLN A 81 11.61 -7.55 3.78
N ARG A 82 11.42 -7.76 2.47
CA ARG A 82 11.46 -6.69 1.46
C ARG A 82 10.49 -5.56 1.79
N LEU A 83 9.25 -5.90 2.16
CA LEU A 83 8.22 -4.92 2.54
C LEU A 83 8.55 -4.22 3.86
N GLU A 84 9.27 -4.86 4.77
CA GLU A 84 9.69 -4.27 6.05
C GLU A 84 10.87 -3.31 5.90
N GLU A 85 11.86 -3.68 5.09
CA GLU A 85 13.05 -2.87 4.82
C GLU A 85 12.73 -1.70 3.88
N GLY A 86 12.02 -1.96 2.77
CA GLY A 86 11.71 -0.93 1.78
C GLY A 86 10.45 -0.10 2.10
N GLY A 87 9.57 -0.62 2.95
CA GLY A 87 8.41 0.11 3.47
C GLY A 87 7.52 0.72 2.38
N VAL A 88 7.21 2.02 2.51
CA VAL A 88 6.37 2.73 1.53
C VAL A 88 7.10 2.97 0.21
N ALA A 89 8.43 3.11 0.24
CA ALA A 89 9.23 3.34 -0.96
C ALA A 89 9.19 2.13 -1.88
N ALA A 90 9.30 0.90 -1.34
CA ALA A 90 9.16 -0.33 -2.13
C ALA A 90 7.80 -0.41 -2.86
N ILE A 91 6.71 -0.07 -2.17
CA ILE A 91 5.38 -0.03 -2.78
C ILE A 91 5.31 1.04 -3.89
N LEU A 92 5.84 2.24 -3.66
CA LEU A 92 5.79 3.30 -4.68
C LEU A 92 6.70 3.00 -5.88
N GLU A 93 7.81 2.30 -5.66
CA GLU A 93 8.72 1.84 -6.71
C GLU A 93 8.04 0.84 -7.64
N GLU A 94 7.31 -0.13 -7.09
CA GLU A 94 6.52 -1.10 -7.89
C GLU A 94 5.50 -0.42 -8.82
N PHE A 95 4.95 0.73 -8.40
CA PHE A 95 3.97 1.49 -9.17
C PHE A 95 4.60 2.66 -9.96
N GLY A 96 5.94 2.78 -9.97
CA GLY A 96 6.67 3.82 -10.70
C GLY A 96 6.33 5.24 -10.26
N CYS A 97 6.05 5.45 -8.96
CA CYS A 97 5.63 6.74 -8.41
C CYS A 97 6.46 7.16 -7.17
N LEU A 98 7.77 6.91 -7.21
CA LEU A 98 8.68 7.26 -6.12
C LEU A 98 8.76 8.78 -5.89
N GLU A 99 8.55 9.57 -6.94
CA GLU A 99 8.53 11.04 -6.91
C GLU A 99 7.46 11.61 -5.97
N ALA A 100 6.32 10.92 -5.81
CA ALA A 100 5.27 11.34 -4.89
C ALA A 100 5.75 11.36 -3.44
N LEU A 101 6.74 10.55 -3.07
CA LEU A 101 7.34 10.59 -1.73
C LEU A 101 8.11 11.89 -1.48
N SER A 102 8.87 12.34 -2.49
CA SER A 102 9.60 13.61 -2.44
C SER A 102 8.63 14.80 -2.42
N ALA A 103 7.64 14.79 -3.32
CA ALA A 103 6.62 15.85 -3.41
C ALA A 103 5.75 15.96 -2.14
N ALA A 104 5.50 14.86 -1.43
CA ALA A 104 4.77 14.90 -0.17
C ALA A 104 5.57 15.57 0.97
N THR A 105 6.90 15.60 0.86
CA THR A 105 7.84 16.05 1.91
C THR A 105 8.27 17.52 1.72
N SER A 106 8.18 18.07 0.50
CA SER A 106 8.76 19.37 0.13
C SER A 106 8.10 20.63 0.71
N VAL A 107 6.98 20.54 1.45
CA VAL A 107 6.19 21.72 1.89
C VAL A 107 6.56 22.28 3.27
N GLN A 108 7.67 21.88 3.89
CA GLN A 108 8.14 22.45 5.17
C GLN A 108 9.38 23.36 5.04
N ARG A 109 9.25 24.49 4.31
CA ARG A 109 10.02 25.70 4.65
C ARG A 109 9.07 26.88 4.80
N PRO A 110 8.69 27.27 6.03
CA PRO A 110 8.14 28.59 6.23
C PRO A 110 9.25 29.60 5.91
N SER A 111 9.06 30.36 4.84
CA SER A 111 9.81 31.58 4.57
C SER A 111 9.47 32.59 5.67
N ASN A 112 10.24 32.60 6.76
CA ASN A 112 10.19 33.69 7.73
C ASN A 112 10.66 34.96 7.00
N THR A 113 9.71 35.89 6.81
CA THR A 113 9.98 37.29 6.45
C THR A 113 9.67 38.14 7.65
#